data_AF-A0A6A0A5Y6-F1
#
_entry.id   AF-A0A6A0A5Y6-F1
#
_cell.length_a   1.000
_cell.length_b   1.000
_cell.length_c   1.000
_cell.angle_alpha   90.00
_cell.angle_beta   90.00
_cell.angle_gamma   90.00
#
_symmetry.space_group_name_H-M   'P 1'
#
loop_
_entity.id
_entity.type
_entity.pdbx_description
1 polymer ?
#
loop_
_entity_poly.entity_id
_entity_poly.type
_entity_poly.pdbx_seq_one_letter_code
_entity_poly.pdbx_strand_id
1 'polypeptide(L)'
;LVPLSQLNVTERDVLLVLTAFCKLASREAGLTEVESYLHQGKLLALELLVKVFQNPQHRWENVRDALTHHLRHPLCITLLRNCASTDTAAFQLAIKLLLAVMLQPKLRR
;
A
#
# COMPACT_ATOMS: atom_id res chain seq x y z
N LEU A 1 -18.98 -9.80 2.08
CA LEU A 1 -18.01 -9.31 1.08
C LEU A 1 -18.61 -8.07 0.44
N VAL A 2 -17.95 -6.90 0.52
CA VAL A 2 -18.42 -5.69 -0.18
C VAL A 2 -18.17 -5.88 -1.68
N PRO A 3 -19.16 -5.73 -2.57
CA PRO A 3 -18.95 -5.90 -4.00
C PRO A 3 -18.35 -4.64 -4.64
N LEU A 4 -17.47 -4.82 -5.63
CA LEU A 4 -16.83 -3.73 -6.39
C LEU A 4 -17.84 -2.80 -7.09
N SER A 5 -19.06 -3.29 -7.33
CA SER A 5 -20.16 -2.50 -7.90
C SER A 5 -20.55 -1.29 -7.04
N GLN A 6 -20.28 -1.32 -5.72
CA GLN A 6 -20.55 -0.20 -4.81
C GLN A 6 -19.54 0.96 -4.92
N LEU A 7 -18.38 0.70 -5.54
CA LEU A 7 -17.39 1.74 -5.82
C LEU A 7 -17.81 2.53 -7.06
N ASN A 8 -17.64 3.85 -6.98
CA ASN A 8 -17.77 4.71 -8.15
C ASN A 8 -16.53 4.57 -9.06
N VAL A 9 -16.56 5.15 -10.25
CA VAL A 9 -15.47 5.01 -11.24
C VAL A 9 -14.13 5.49 -10.65
N THR A 10 -14.10 6.68 -10.07
CA THR A 10 -12.88 7.26 -9.49
C THR A 10 -12.29 6.39 -8.37
N GLU A 11 -13.13 5.81 -7.51
CA GLU A 11 -12.65 4.91 -6.46
C GLU A 11 -12.11 3.60 -7.00
N ARG A 12 -12.67 3.08 -8.11
CA ARG A 12 -12.11 1.90 -8.77
C ARG A 12 -10.73 2.20 -9.34
N ASP A 13 -10.54 3.39 -9.92
CA ASP A 13 -9.24 3.82 -10.44
C ASP A 13 -8.22 3.96 -9.31
N VAL A 14 -8.59 4.62 -8.21
CA VAL A 14 -7.75 4.72 -7.01
C VAL A 14 -7.41 3.34 -6.45
N LEU A 15 -8.41 2.47 -6.30
CA LEU A 15 -8.19 1.11 -5.81
C LEU A 15 -7.25 0.33 -6.73
N LEU A 16 -7.39 0.45 -8.04
CA LEU A 16 -6.55 -0.23 -9.02
C LEU A 16 -5.09 0.22 -8.88
N VAL A 17 -4.84 1.53 -8.84
CA VAL A 17 -3.50 2.11 -8.72
C VAL A 17 -2.85 1.70 -7.39
N LEU A 18 -3.55 1.86 -6.27
CA LEU A 18 -3.01 1.50 -4.96
C LEU A 18 -2.78 0.00 -4.82
N THR A 19 -3.66 -0.83 -5.40
CA THR A 19 -3.46 -2.28 -5.44
C THR A 19 -2.26 -2.67 -6.29
N ALA A 20 -2.03 -1.99 -7.42
CA ALA A 20 -0.84 -2.21 -8.25
C ALA A 20 0.45 -1.88 -7.48
N PHE A 21 0.47 -0.76 -6.76
CA PHE A 21 1.61 -0.42 -5.90
C PHE A 21 1.81 -1.45 -4.78
N CYS A 22 0.74 -1.89 -4.11
CA CYS A 22 0.83 -2.93 -3.09
C CYS A 22 1.40 -4.25 -3.65
N LYS A 23 0.96 -4.67 -4.84
CA LYS A 23 1.47 -5.87 -5.51
C LYS A 23 2.95 -5.74 -5.87
N LEU A 24 3.38 -4.58 -6.36
CA LEU A 24 4.78 -4.32 -6.68
C LEU A 24 5.65 -4.29 -5.42
N ALA A 25 5.18 -3.60 -4.37
CA ALA A 25 5.83 -3.52 -3.06
C ALA A 25 5.94 -4.88 -2.34
N SER A 26 5.07 -5.82 -2.66
CA SER A 26 5.04 -7.16 -2.03
C SER A 26 5.93 -8.19 -2.73
N ARG A 27 6.62 -7.83 -3.82
CA ARG A 27 7.50 -8.77 -4.53
C ARG A 27 8.74 -9.11 -3.70
N GLU A 28 9.17 -10.36 -3.83
CA GLU A 28 10.48 -10.80 -3.41
C GLU A 28 11.46 -10.49 -4.55
N ALA A 29 12.63 -9.94 -4.22
CA ALA A 29 13.69 -9.67 -5.18
C ALA A 29 14.83 -10.65 -4.87
N GLY A 30 15.25 -11.44 -5.87
CA GLY A 30 16.46 -12.26 -5.79
C GLY A 30 17.74 -11.48 -6.13
N LEU A 31 18.75 -12.17 -6.67
CA LEU A 31 20.14 -11.69 -6.82
C LEU A 31 20.55 -11.31 -8.26
N THR A 32 19.66 -11.43 -9.24
CA THR A 32 19.94 -11.13 -10.66
C THR A 32 19.79 -9.63 -10.99
N GLU A 33 20.32 -9.20 -12.13
CA GLU A 33 20.20 -7.80 -12.60
C GLU A 33 18.73 -7.38 -12.82
N VAL A 34 17.91 -8.27 -13.37
CA VAL A 34 16.46 -8.06 -13.50
C VAL A 34 15.81 -7.87 -12.12
N GLU A 35 16.27 -8.62 -11.13
CA GLU A 35 15.78 -8.52 -9.75
C GLU A 35 16.23 -7.22 -9.06
N SER A 36 17.35 -6.62 -9.48
CA SER A 36 17.75 -5.27 -9.04
C SER A 36 16.74 -4.21 -9.49
N TYR A 37 16.27 -4.25 -10.74
CA TYR A 37 15.21 -3.34 -11.21
C TYR A 37 13.87 -3.60 -10.49
N LEU A 38 13.54 -4.87 -10.23
CA LEU A 38 12.35 -5.21 -9.45
C LEU A 38 12.45 -4.71 -8.01
N HIS A 39 13.64 -4.76 -7.42
CA HIS A 39 13.92 -4.22 -6.09
C HIS A 39 13.73 -2.70 -6.05
N GLN A 40 14.30 -1.97 -7.02
CA GLN A 40 14.08 -0.52 -7.13
C GLN A 40 12.59 -0.18 -7.31
N GLY A 41 11.88 -0.93 -8.15
CA GLY A 41 10.43 -0.77 -8.33
C GLY A 41 9.64 -1.03 -7.05
N LYS A 42 10.04 -2.03 -6.26
CA LYS A 42 9.47 -2.32 -4.94
C LYS A 42 9.66 -1.14 -3.97
N LEU A 43 10.88 -0.61 -3.87
CA LEU A 43 11.17 0.52 -2.97
C LEU A 43 10.38 1.76 -3.38
N LEU A 44 10.33 2.07 -4.68
CA LEU A 44 9.53 3.18 -5.20
C LEU A 44 8.04 3.01 -4.90
N ALA A 45 7.49 1.80 -5.06
CA ALA A 45 6.09 1.52 -4.75
C ALA A 45 5.78 1.72 -3.26
N LEU A 46 6.68 1.27 -2.36
CA LEU A 46 6.57 1.52 -0.93
C LEU A 46 6.60 3.01 -0.61
N GLU A 47 7.52 3.76 -1.22
CA GLU A 47 7.63 5.22 -1.02
C GLU A 47 6.36 5.96 -1.48
N LEU A 48 5.80 5.58 -2.64
CA LEU A 48 4.56 6.15 -3.16
C LEU A 48 3.37 5.85 -2.23
N LEU A 49 3.27 4.62 -1.71
CA LEU A 49 2.25 4.28 -0.71
C LEU A 49 2.40 5.16 0.53
N VAL A 50 3.62 5.29 1.08
CA VAL A 50 3.87 6.18 2.23
C VAL A 50 3.42 7.60 1.94
N LYS A 51 3.79 8.17 0.78
CA LYS A 51 3.38 9.53 0.38
C LYS A 51 1.87 9.69 0.29
N VAL A 52 1.14 8.69 -0.24
CA VAL A 52 -0.32 8.72 -0.31
C VAL A 52 -0.95 8.70 1.09
N PHE A 53 -0.51 7.81 1.97
CA PHE A 53 -1.10 7.67 3.31
C PHE A 53 -0.66 8.77 4.29
N GLN A 54 0.47 9.44 4.03
CA GLN A 54 0.94 10.58 4.81
C GLN A 54 0.57 11.94 4.20
N ASN A 55 -0.17 11.98 3.08
CA ASN A 55 -0.52 13.24 2.45
C ASN A 55 -1.40 14.10 3.39
N PRO A 56 -0.91 15.24 3.89
CA PRO A 56 -1.66 16.06 4.85
C PRO A 56 -2.88 16.75 4.24
N GLN A 57 -2.95 16.83 2.90
CA GLN A 57 -4.08 17.42 2.19
C GLN A 57 -5.24 16.43 2.01
N HIS A 58 -4.99 15.13 2.17
CA HIS A 58 -6.01 14.10 2.01
C HIS A 58 -6.62 13.68 3.35
N ARG A 59 -7.95 13.71 3.44
CA ARG A 59 -8.70 13.36 4.64
C ARG A 59 -9.34 11.98 4.50
N TRP A 60 -8.66 10.95 5.02
CA TRP A 60 -9.15 9.57 4.99
C TRP A 60 -10.47 9.36 5.73
N GLU A 61 -10.80 10.21 6.70
CA GLU A 61 -12.11 10.26 7.38
C GLU A 61 -13.29 10.41 6.41
N ASN A 62 -13.10 11.10 5.28
CA ASN A 62 -14.14 11.36 4.29
C ASN A 62 -14.24 10.24 3.22
N VAL A 63 -13.31 9.28 3.22
CA VAL A 63 -13.30 8.17 2.27
C VAL A 63 -14.40 7.18 2.64
N ARG A 64 -15.16 6.70 1.65
CA ARG A 64 -16.26 5.74 1.88
C ARG A 64 -15.72 4.41 2.41
N ASP A 65 -16.49 3.78 3.30
CA ASP A 65 -16.09 2.52 3.94
C ASP A 65 -15.88 1.41 2.91
N ALA A 66 -16.66 1.40 1.82
CA ALA A 66 -16.51 0.45 0.72
C ALA A 66 -15.10 0.46 0.12
N LEU A 67 -14.54 1.64 -0.17
CA LEU A 67 -13.17 1.73 -0.71
C LEU A 67 -12.14 1.27 0.33
N THR A 68 -12.26 1.73 1.57
CA THR A 68 -11.32 1.34 2.63
C THR A 68 -11.33 -0.17 2.90
N HIS A 69 -12.50 -0.82 2.83
CA HIS A 69 -12.64 -2.26 2.95
C HIS A 69 -11.81 -3.01 1.91
N HIS A 70 -11.86 -2.58 0.64
CA HIS A 70 -11.08 -3.19 -0.44
C HIS A 70 -9.58 -2.91 -0.33
N LEU A 71 -9.16 -1.78 0.24
CA LEU A 71 -7.75 -1.43 0.43
C LEU A 71 -7.07 -2.20 1.57
N ARG A 72 -7.82 -2.68 2.57
CA ARG A 72 -7.23 -3.37 3.74
C ARG A 72 -6.39 -4.58 3.35
N HIS A 73 -6.94 -5.49 2.55
CA HIS A 73 -6.23 -6.71 2.18
C HIS A 73 -4.88 -6.45 1.47
N PRO A 74 -4.81 -5.67 0.38
CA PRO A 74 -3.54 -5.40 -0.30
C PRO A 74 -2.53 -4.66 0.60
N LEU A 75 -2.98 -3.75 1.46
CA LEU A 75 -2.11 -3.08 2.43
C LEU A 75 -1.55 -4.05 3.47
N CYS A 76 -2.39 -4.90 4.05
CA CYS A 76 -1.96 -5.89 5.04
C CYS A 76 -0.94 -6.87 4.45
N ILE A 77 -1.14 -7.35 3.22
CA ILE A 77 -0.17 -8.22 2.55
C ILE A 77 1.16 -7.49 2.32
N THR A 78 1.10 -6.22 1.90
CA THR A 78 2.30 -5.39 1.71
C THR A 78 3.08 -5.22 3.01
N LEU A 79 2.39 -4.95 4.12
CA LEU A 79 3.02 -4.82 5.43
C LEU A 79 3.60 -6.16 5.92
N LEU A 80 2.85 -7.26 5.80
CA LEU A 80 3.32 -8.60 6.18
C LEU A 80 4.60 -9.01 5.44
N ARG A 81 4.71 -8.65 4.16
CA ARG A 81 5.88 -8.99 3.33
C ARG A 81 7.11 -8.13 3.59
N ASN A 82 6.97 -6.96 4.22
CA ASN A 82 8.06 -5.99 4.33
C ASN A 82 8.43 -5.62 5.77
N CYS A 83 7.52 -5.73 6.74
CA CYS A 83 7.81 -5.43 8.16
C CYS A 83 8.72 -6.48 8.83
N ALA A 84 9.11 -7.55 8.13
CA ALA A 84 10.12 -8.50 8.57
C ALA A 84 11.28 -8.62 7.55
N SER A 85 11.40 -7.66 6.63
CA SER A 85 12.44 -7.69 5.60
C SER A 85 13.83 -7.48 6.21
N THR A 86 14.81 -8.24 5.73
CA THR A 86 16.23 -8.02 6.03
C THR A 86 16.83 -6.85 5.25
N ASP A 87 16.15 -6.39 4.19
CA ASP A 87 16.50 -5.13 3.54
C ASP A 87 16.06 -3.95 4.41
N THR A 88 17.05 -3.17 4.84
CA THR A 88 16.85 -2.04 5.74
C THR A 88 15.98 -0.96 5.10
N ALA A 89 16.10 -0.73 3.80
CA ALA A 89 15.32 0.31 3.11
C ALA A 89 13.84 -0.07 3.04
N ALA A 90 13.53 -1.29 2.60
CA ALA A 90 12.16 -1.80 2.60
C ALA A 90 11.55 -1.84 4.01
N PHE A 91 12.31 -2.30 5.02
CA PHE A 91 11.84 -2.33 6.40
C PHE A 91 11.48 -0.92 6.92
N GLN A 92 12.35 0.07 6.73
CA GLN A 92 12.08 1.45 7.16
C GLN A 92 10.85 2.06 6.48
N LEU A 93 10.69 1.84 5.17
CA LEU A 93 9.50 2.29 4.44
C LEU A 93 8.23 1.57 4.92
N ALA A 94 8.31 0.27 5.20
CA ALA A 94 7.19 -0.50 5.71
C ALA A 94 6.74 -0.02 7.09
N ILE A 95 7.66 0.32 8.00
CA ILE A 95 7.33 0.92 9.30
C ILE A 95 6.67 2.29 9.12
N LYS A 96 7.18 3.14 8.23
CA LYS A 96 6.52 4.44 7.92
C LYS A 96 5.10 4.24 7.38
N LEU A 97 4.90 3.26 6.50
CA LEU A 97 3.58 2.91 5.96
C LEU A 97 2.66 2.38 7.06
N LEU A 98 3.15 1.49 7.92
CA LEU A 98 2.39 0.94 9.05
C LEU A 98 1.89 2.07 9.96
N LEU A 99 2.78 2.97 10.36
CA LEU A 99 2.41 4.13 11.18
C LEU A 99 1.37 5.01 10.46
N ALA A 100 1.58 5.29 9.17
CA ALA A 100 0.64 6.09 8.38
C ALA A 100 -0.76 5.46 8.34
N VAL A 101 -0.85 4.13 8.15
CA VAL A 101 -2.12 3.38 8.14
C VAL A 101 -2.74 3.34 9.53
N MET A 102 -1.95 3.12 10.59
CA MET A 102 -2.44 3.10 11.97
C MET A 102 -2.99 4.44 12.44
N LEU A 103 -2.58 5.54 11.83
CA LEU A 103 -3.13 6.87 12.08
C LEU A 103 -4.48 7.10 11.39
N GLN A 104 -4.92 6.22 10.47
CA GLN A 104 -6.20 6.35 9.76
C GLN A 104 -7.28 5.44 10.38
N PRO A 105 -8.28 5.98 11.11
CA PRO A 105 -9.28 5.16 11.82
C PRO A 105 -10.06 4.18 10.93
N LYS A 106 -10.39 4.57 9.68
CA LYS A 106 -11.17 3.76 8.75
C LYS A 106 -10.43 2.56 8.15
N LEU A 107 -9.09 2.59 8.17
CA LEU A 107 -8.25 1.50 7.68
C LEU A 107 -7.91 0.49 8.78
N ARG A 108 -8.11 0.83 10.07
CA ARG A 108 -7.90 -0.05 11.22
C ARG A 108 -9.07 -0.98 11.55
N ARG A 109 -10.29 -0.54 11.25
CA ARG A 109 -11.54 -1.31 11.46
C ARG A 109 -11.76 -2.30 10.32
#